data_AF-A0A7J3SL58-F1
#
_entry.id   AF-A0A7J3SL58-F1
#
_cell.length_a   1.000
_cell.length_b   1.000
_cell.length_c   1.000
_cell.angle_alpha   90.00
_cell.angle_beta   90.00
_cell.angle_gamma   90.00
#
_symmetry.space_group_name_H-M   'P 1'
#
loop_
_entity.id
_entity.type
_entity.pdbx_description
1 polymer ?
#
loop_
_entity_poly.entity_id
_entity_poly.type
_entity_poly.pdbx_seq_one_letter_code
_entity_poly.pdbx_strand_id
1 'polypeptide(L)'
;MKEKPVWIKKAAPFLLKKSLGMKISISDEEILPPSVIQFEKKILDRLTLLFYEDVTINGERRYTCLLCKKSGFTRKGMFRHLFLVHREEVESELVDVVQETFESSRK
;
A
#
# COMPACT_ATOMS: atom_id res chain seq x y z
N MET A 1 17.29 7.95 15.09
CA MET A 1 16.33 7.23 14.23
C MET A 1 16.73 5.76 14.23
N LYS A 2 15.84 4.83 14.58
CA LYS A 2 16.13 3.39 14.47
C LYS A 2 16.03 3.01 12.99
N GLU A 3 17.04 2.36 12.46
CA GLU A 3 17.02 1.91 11.08
C GLU A 3 15.93 0.84 10.89
N LYS A 4 15.09 0.99 9.86
CA LYS A 4 13.99 0.05 9.60
C LYS A 4 14.55 -1.31 9.16
N PRO A 5 13.99 -2.45 9.63
CA PRO A 5 14.47 -3.77 9.27
C PRO A 5 14.53 -4.00 7.75
N VAL A 6 15.60 -4.66 7.29
CA VAL A 6 15.86 -4.94 5.86
C VAL A 6 14.68 -5.64 5.18
N TRP A 7 14.01 -6.55 5.89
CA TRP A 7 12.86 -7.29 5.35
C TRP A 7 11.62 -6.40 5.12
N ILE A 8 11.44 -5.29 5.87
CA ILE A 8 10.33 -4.35 5.66
C ILE A 8 10.55 -3.57 4.36
N LYS A 9 11.79 -3.15 4.10
CA LYS A 9 12.17 -2.48 2.84
C LYS A 9 11.94 -3.39 1.62
N LYS A 10 12.06 -4.72 1.78
CA LYS A 10 11.72 -5.72 0.75
C LYS A 10 10.22 -6.03 0.66
N ALA A 11 9.48 -5.92 1.76
CA ALA A 11 8.03 -6.18 1.81
C ALA A 11 7.19 -5.19 1.01
N ALA A 12 7.54 -3.92 1.08
CA ALA A 12 6.84 -2.85 0.38
C ALA A 12 6.71 -3.09 -1.14
N PRO A 13 7.81 -3.30 -1.91
CA PRO A 13 7.71 -3.53 -3.34
C PRO A 13 7.01 -4.85 -3.71
N PHE A 14 7.04 -5.86 -2.84
CA PHE A 14 6.27 -7.09 -3.05
C PHE A 14 4.77 -6.84 -2.96
N LEU A 15 4.30 -6.23 -1.87
CA LEU A 15 2.87 -5.98 -1.63
C LEU A 15 2.28 -5.10 -2.73
N LEU A 16 3.07 -4.11 -3.16
CA LEU A 16 2.80 -3.26 -4.31
C LEU A 16 2.54 -4.09 -5.58
N LYS A 17 3.51 -4.90 -6.03
CA LYS A 17 3.42 -5.71 -7.25
C LYS A 17 2.25 -6.71 -7.19
N LYS A 18 2.04 -7.33 -6.03
CA LYS A 18 0.94 -8.28 -5.80
C LYS A 18 -0.43 -7.62 -5.97
N SER A 19 -0.62 -6.45 -5.35
CA SER A 19 -1.88 -5.71 -5.42
C SER A 19 -2.24 -5.24 -6.84
N LEU A 20 -1.23 -5.02 -7.67
CA LEU A 20 -1.37 -4.68 -9.09
C LEU A 20 -1.65 -5.90 -9.98
N GLY A 21 -1.68 -7.12 -9.43
CA GLY A 21 -1.84 -8.35 -10.20
C GLY A 21 -0.64 -8.63 -11.12
N MET A 22 0.53 -8.06 -10.82
CA MET A 22 1.74 -8.32 -11.59
C MET A 22 2.24 -9.72 -11.28
N LYS A 23 2.80 -10.42 -12.28
CA LYS A 23 3.51 -11.67 -12.03
C LYS A 23 4.68 -11.39 -11.10
N ILE A 24 4.65 -12.01 -9.92
CA ILE A 24 5.75 -11.97 -8.96
C ILE A 24 6.64 -13.16 -9.29
N SER A 25 7.79 -12.92 -9.88
CA SER A 25 8.87 -13.91 -9.93
C SER A 25 9.52 -13.91 -8.54
N ILE A 26 9.03 -14.78 -7.66
CA ILE A 26 9.61 -14.95 -6.33
C ILE A 26 10.98 -15.60 -6.55
N SER A 27 12.05 -14.86 -6.29
CA SER A 27 13.37 -15.47 -6.08
C SER A 27 13.44 -15.98 -4.64
N ASP A 28 14.11 -17.10 -4.40
CA ASP A 28 14.10 -17.84 -3.12
C ASP A 28 14.63 -17.03 -1.90
N GLU A 29 15.22 -15.86 -2.13
CA GLU A 29 15.78 -14.95 -1.11
C GLU A 29 14.80 -13.82 -0.68
N GLU A 30 13.58 -13.80 -1.24
CA GLU A 30 12.52 -12.80 -0.99
C GLU A 30 11.28 -13.40 -0.30
N ILE A 31 11.43 -14.45 0.50
CA ILE A 31 10.32 -15.01 1.29
C ILE A 31 9.88 -13.96 2.30
N LEU A 32 8.80 -13.26 2.00
CA LEU A 32 8.12 -12.46 3.02
C LEU A 32 7.70 -13.37 4.16
N PRO A 33 7.85 -12.92 5.43
CA PRO A 33 7.24 -13.62 6.53
C PRO A 33 5.76 -13.90 6.21
N PRO A 34 5.25 -15.13 6.39
CA PRO A 34 3.84 -15.46 6.18
C PRO A 34 2.90 -14.50 6.95
N SER A 35 3.40 -13.98 8.06
CA SER A 35 2.78 -12.93 8.86
C SER A 35 2.57 -11.60 8.12
N VAL A 36 3.32 -11.28 7.05
CA VAL A 36 3.09 -10.05 6.24
C VAL A 36 1.90 -10.26 5.33
N ILE A 37 1.85 -11.45 4.72
CA ILE A 37 0.85 -11.78 3.71
C ILE A 37 -0.55 -11.78 4.32
N GLN A 38 -0.71 -12.28 5.55
CA GLN A 38 -2.00 -12.21 6.26
C GLN A 38 -2.48 -10.77 6.54
N PHE A 39 -1.57 -9.79 6.58
CA PHE A 39 -1.91 -8.38 6.83
C PHE A 39 -2.00 -7.54 5.55
N GLU A 40 -1.80 -8.13 4.37
CA GLU A 40 -1.77 -7.42 3.09
C GLU A 40 -2.98 -6.49 2.91
N LYS A 41 -4.20 -7.01 3.09
CA LYS A 41 -5.42 -6.21 2.95
C LYS A 41 -5.44 -5.01 3.91
N LYS A 42 -5.07 -5.23 5.18
CA LYS A 42 -5.04 -4.20 6.22
C LYS A 42 -3.98 -3.12 5.92
N ILE A 43 -2.80 -3.55 5.46
CA ILE A 43 -1.70 -2.66 5.07
C ILE A 43 -2.14 -1.79 3.89
N LEU A 44 -2.69 -2.40 2.84
CA LEU A 44 -3.14 -1.68 1.64
C LEU A 44 -4.28 -0.70 1.96
N ASP A 45 -5.29 -1.12 2.73
CA ASP A 45 -6.40 -0.24 3.13
C ASP A 45 -5.89 0.98 3.94
N ARG A 46 -4.97 0.78 4.90
CA ARG A 46 -4.35 1.88 5.67
C ARG A 46 -3.56 2.81 4.77
N LEU A 47 -2.68 2.26 3.94
CA LEU A 47 -1.85 3.04 3.02
C LEU A 47 -2.71 3.94 2.13
N THR A 48 -3.82 3.41 1.64
CA THR A 48 -4.64 4.14 0.67
C THR A 48 -5.40 5.27 1.34
N LEU A 49 -5.88 5.06 2.58
CA LEU A 49 -6.48 6.12 3.41
C LEU A 49 -5.55 7.30 3.68
N LEU A 50 -4.22 7.13 3.59
CA LEU A 50 -3.27 8.25 3.72
C LEU A 50 -3.27 9.17 2.50
N PHE A 51 -3.67 8.65 1.34
CA PHE A 51 -3.51 9.33 0.05
C PHE A 51 -4.81 9.66 -0.66
N TYR A 52 -5.96 9.34 -0.07
CA TYR A 52 -7.25 9.77 -0.64
C TYR A 52 -8.16 10.43 0.37
N GLU A 53 -9.09 11.21 -0.17
CA GLU A 53 -10.32 11.59 0.51
C GLU A 53 -11.54 11.04 -0.25
N ASP A 54 -12.59 10.72 0.50
CA ASP A 54 -13.87 10.29 -0.05
C ASP A 54 -14.67 11.50 -0.52
N VAL A 55 -15.23 11.40 -1.72
CA VAL A 55 -16.10 12.43 -2.30
C VAL A 55 -17.34 11.78 -2.90
N THR A 56 -18.47 12.47 -2.87
CA THR A 56 -19.69 12.02 -3.54
C THR A 56 -19.77 12.67 -4.92
N ILE A 57 -19.79 11.85 -5.98
CA ILE A 57 -19.95 12.31 -7.37
C ILE A 57 -21.16 11.57 -7.94
N ASN A 58 -22.19 12.31 -8.36
CA ASN A 58 -23.45 11.76 -8.89
C ASN A 58 -24.13 10.75 -7.94
N GLY A 59 -24.04 10.97 -6.62
CA GLY A 59 -24.59 10.05 -5.62
C GLY A 59 -23.74 8.80 -5.36
N GLU A 60 -22.63 8.63 -6.05
CA GLU A 60 -21.69 7.52 -5.82
C GLU A 60 -20.49 7.98 -4.99
N ARG A 61 -20.06 7.13 -4.05
CA ARG A 61 -18.80 7.32 -3.32
C ARG A 61 -17.62 7.08 -4.26
N ARG A 62 -16.84 8.13 -4.49
CA ARG A 62 -15.61 8.13 -5.29
C ARG A 62 -14.45 8.63 -4.43
N TYR A 63 -13.24 8.51 -4.98
CA TYR A 63 -12.02 8.85 -4.28
C TYR A 63 -11.26 9.94 -5.03
N THR A 64 -10.72 10.91 -4.29
CA THR A 64 -9.83 11.96 -4.78
C THR A 64 -8.43 11.73 -4.24
N CYS A 65 -7.43 11.73 -5.12
CA CYS A 65 -6.03 11.56 -4.75
C CYS A 65 -5.53 12.84 -4.08
N LEU A 66 -4.98 12.74 -2.88
CA LEU A 66 -4.51 13.90 -2.14
C LEU A 66 -3.19 14.46 -2.69
N LEU A 67 -2.39 13.64 -3.38
CA LEU A 67 -1.11 14.01 -3.97
C LEU A 67 -1.26 14.86 -5.24
N CYS A 68 -2.15 14.47 -6.16
CA CYS A 68 -2.35 15.16 -7.43
C CYS A 68 -3.73 15.79 -7.62
N LYS A 69 -4.62 15.68 -6.63
CA LYS A 69 -6.00 16.21 -6.63
C LYS A 69 -6.92 15.67 -7.73
N LYS A 70 -6.50 14.62 -8.45
CA LYS A 70 -7.35 13.93 -9.43
C LYS A 70 -8.46 13.16 -8.71
N SER A 71 -9.68 13.25 -9.21
CA SER A 71 -10.88 12.69 -8.58
C SER A 71 -11.61 11.68 -9.48
N GLY A 72 -12.64 11.04 -8.93
CA GLY A 72 -13.51 10.13 -9.67
C GLY A 72 -13.07 8.67 -9.67
N PHE A 73 -12.05 8.31 -8.90
CA PHE A 73 -11.58 6.93 -8.81
C PHE A 73 -12.55 6.06 -8.02
N THR A 74 -12.61 4.77 -8.37
CA THR A 74 -13.09 3.71 -7.47
C THR A 74 -11.98 3.32 -6.51
N ARG A 75 -12.26 2.54 -5.45
CA ARG A 75 -11.21 2.16 -4.48
C ARG A 75 -10.06 1.41 -5.17
N LYS A 76 -10.41 0.42 -6.00
CA LYS A 76 -9.46 -0.33 -6.85
C LYS A 76 -8.71 0.58 -7.83
N GLY A 77 -9.41 1.54 -8.43
CA GLY A 77 -8.80 2.54 -9.30
C GLY A 77 -7.79 3.43 -8.57
N MET A 78 -8.10 3.82 -7.33
CA MET A 78 -7.23 4.63 -6.49
C MET A 78 -5.94 3.88 -6.13
N PHE A 79 -6.05 2.62 -5.68
CA PHE A 79 -4.87 1.76 -5.46
C PHE A 79 -3.96 1.76 -6.69
N ARG A 80 -4.52 1.44 -7.86
CA ARG A 80 -3.74 1.40 -9.11
C ARG A 80 -3.12 2.75 -9.46
N HIS A 81 -3.86 3.84 -9.29
CA HIS A 81 -3.38 5.19 -9.58
C HIS A 81 -2.18 5.57 -8.69
N LEU A 82 -2.31 5.39 -7.38
CA LEU A 82 -1.25 5.67 -6.42
C LEU A 82 0.02 4.88 -6.76
N PHE A 83 -0.13 3.59 -7.05
CA PHE A 83 0.99 2.71 -7.32
C PHE A 83 1.68 2.90 -8.68
N LEU A 84 0.99 3.46 -9.68
CA LEU A 84 1.57 3.72 -11.00
C LEU A 84 2.08 5.15 -11.17
N VAL A 85 1.47 6.11 -10.49
CA VAL A 85 1.76 7.55 -10.67
C VAL A 85 2.56 8.12 -9.50
N HIS A 86 2.33 7.63 -8.27
CA HIS A 86 2.92 8.12 -7.03
C HIS A 86 3.74 7.04 -6.32
N ARG A 87 4.51 6.28 -7.10
CA ARG A 87 5.19 5.07 -6.62
C ARG A 87 6.13 5.38 -5.45
N GLU A 88 6.92 6.45 -5.54
CA GLU A 88 7.95 6.78 -4.56
C GLU A 88 7.33 7.22 -3.23
N GLU A 89 6.32 8.09 -3.29
CA GLU A 89 5.57 8.57 -2.13
C GLU A 89 4.91 7.39 -1.41
N VAL A 90 4.32 6.49 -2.19
CA VAL A 90 3.60 5.32 -1.66
C VAL A 90 4.57 4.26 -1.12
N GLU A 91 5.71 4.01 -1.77
CA GLU A 91 6.73 3.10 -1.26
C GLU A 91 7.32 3.60 0.07
N SER A 92 7.54 4.91 0.22
CA SER A 92 8.03 5.51 1.47
C SER A 92 7.08 5.23 2.63
N GLU A 93 5.80 5.57 2.47
CA GLU A 93 4.77 5.37 3.51
C GLU A 93 4.48 3.89 3.77
N LEU A 94 4.55 3.03 2.73
CA LEU A 94 4.29 1.60 2.86
C LEU A 94 5.25 0.93 3.84
N VAL A 95 6.51 1.37 3.90
CA VAL A 95 7.48 0.84 4.86
C VAL A 95 7.05 1.15 6.30
N ASP A 96 6.55 2.37 6.58
CA ASP A 96 6.03 2.74 7.90
C ASP A 96 4.75 1.97 8.25
N VAL A 97 3.80 1.90 7.32
CA VAL A 97 2.53 1.20 7.53
C VAL A 97 2.75 -0.29 7.80
N VAL A 98 3.66 -0.95 7.09
CA VAL A 98 4.03 -2.35 7.35
C VAL A 98 4.58 -2.47 8.76
N GLN A 99 5.56 -1.64 9.14
CA GLN A 99 6.18 -1.71 10.47
C GLN A 99 5.14 -1.54 11.59
N GLU A 100 4.33 -0.50 11.54
CA GLU A 100 3.31 -0.21 12.54
C GLU A 100 2.26 -1.31 12.64
N THR A 101 1.83 -1.87 11.50
CA THR A 101 0.85 -2.95 11.46
C THR A 101 1.39 -4.19 12.17
N PHE A 102 2.67 -4.49 11.97
CA PHE A 102 3.35 -5.60 12.63
C PHE A 102 3.53 -5.41 14.13
N GLU A 103 3.99 -4.23 14.54
CA GLU A 103 4.18 -3.89 15.95
C GLU A 103 2.84 -3.92 16.71
N SER A 104 1.77 -3.46 16.07
CA SER A 104 0.41 -3.52 16.64
C SER A 104 -0.13 -4.94 16.79
N SER A 105 0.37 -5.90 16.02
CA SER A 105 -0.05 -7.31 16.08
C SER A 105 0.73 -8.17 17.07
N ARG A 106 1.78 -7.63 17.71
CA ARG A 106 2.55 -8.31 18.77
C ARG A 106 2.13 -7.91 20.20
N LYS A 107 1.23 -6.95 20.33
CA LYS A 107 0.58 -6.57 21.59
C LYS A 107 -0.68 -7.40 21.78
#